data_AF-A0A1C5VX58-F1
#
_entry.id   AF-A0A1C5VX58-F1
#
_cell.length_a   1.000
_cell.length_b   1.000
_cell.length_c   1.000
_cell.angle_alpha   90.00
_cell.angle_beta   90.00
_cell.angle_gamma   90.00
#
_symmetry.space_group_name_H-M   'P 1'
#
loop_
_entity.id
_entity.type
_entity.pdbx_description
1 polymer ?
#
loop_
_entity_poly.entity_id
_entity_poly.type
_entity_poly.pdbx_seq_one_letter_code
_entity_poly.pdbx_strand_id
1 'polypeptide(L)'
;MLLISNYLFTVPFLLIPGIVYFIRMDISSIYLVNLILMFLCVPLIPIIISSMIAFLLGNISSKLKHKSLILIIGSIILLAQYVLLVSKMDVLLKNIIENSNSVTDTIKKIYFMSYYFIEGLKNNDILLVLKFIFISILSFILFIVLFSKQYKIINSRMNENYKAKKYEIKDLKNSSIISALLQKEVKRYFSSYIYVLNSSIGIILLSIFSIGIIVFGQDKMADILQLNLDFAFIKIQIISLILFCIMTTCTTYCSISLEGKTLWILKSSPIK
;
A
#
# COMPACT_ATOMS: atom_id res chain seq x y z
N MET A 1 -13.70 -3.84 -6.36
CA MET A 1 -12.30 -3.80 -6.84
C MET A 1 -11.29 -4.06 -5.72
N LEU A 2 -11.30 -3.29 -4.63
CA LEU A 2 -10.29 -3.37 -3.55
C LEU A 2 -10.27 -4.73 -2.81
N LEU A 3 -11.43 -5.35 -2.57
CA LEU A 3 -11.51 -6.69 -1.96
C LEU A 3 -10.90 -7.76 -2.87
N ILE A 4 -11.21 -7.72 -4.16
CA ILE A 4 -10.73 -8.69 -5.17
C ILE A 4 -9.21 -8.60 -5.32
N SER A 5 -8.65 -7.39 -5.39
CA SER A 5 -7.19 -7.22 -5.48
C SER A 5 -6.48 -7.75 -4.23
N ASN A 6 -7.06 -7.59 -3.04
CA ASN A 6 -6.51 -8.17 -1.81
C ASN A 6 -6.58 -9.70 -1.82
N TYR A 7 -7.68 -10.30 -2.28
CA TYR A 7 -7.73 -11.76 -2.41
C TYR A 7 -6.65 -12.29 -3.34
N LEU A 8 -6.50 -11.70 -4.53
CA LEU A 8 -5.45 -12.08 -5.48
C LEU A 8 -4.05 -11.99 -4.86
N PHE A 9 -3.79 -10.96 -4.05
CA PHE A 9 -2.53 -10.82 -3.33
C PHE A 9 -2.37 -11.88 -2.23
N THR A 10 -3.43 -12.25 -1.50
CA THR A 10 -3.35 -13.21 -0.38
C THR A 10 -3.25 -14.68 -0.82
N VAL A 11 -3.70 -15.04 -2.02
CA VAL A 11 -3.70 -16.43 -2.51
C VAL A 11 -2.31 -17.09 -2.45
N PRO A 12 -1.24 -16.49 -2.99
CA PRO A 12 0.08 -17.12 -3.01
C PRO A 12 0.70 -17.33 -1.63
N PHE A 13 0.38 -16.46 -0.67
CA PHE A 13 0.98 -16.47 0.66
C PHE A 13 0.22 -17.35 1.66
N LEU A 14 -1.05 -17.62 1.43
CA LEU A 14 -1.91 -18.30 2.41
C LEU A 14 -2.59 -19.54 1.85
N LEU A 15 -3.27 -19.42 0.71
CA LEU A 15 -4.02 -20.56 0.13
C LEU A 15 -3.08 -21.63 -0.40
N ILE A 16 -2.05 -21.25 -1.17
CA ILE A 16 -1.10 -22.23 -1.74
C ILE A 16 -0.37 -23.00 -0.62
N PRO A 17 0.28 -22.34 0.38
CA PRO A 17 0.94 -23.05 1.46
C PRO A 17 -0.05 -23.85 2.33
N GLY A 18 -1.26 -23.33 2.55
CA GLY A 18 -2.30 -24.03 3.31
C GLY A 18 -2.75 -25.34 2.66
N ILE A 19 -2.85 -25.38 1.33
CA ILE A 19 -3.16 -26.61 0.57
C ILE A 19 -1.98 -27.58 0.61
N VAL A 20 -0.75 -27.08 0.45
CA VAL A 20 0.46 -27.93 0.57
C VAL A 20 0.55 -28.58 1.95
N TYR A 21 0.21 -27.84 3.01
CA TYR A 21 0.15 -28.35 4.37
C TYR A 21 -0.90 -29.46 4.53
N PHE A 22 -2.10 -29.27 3.97
CA PHE A 22 -3.15 -30.29 3.96
C PHE A 22 -2.68 -31.61 3.30
N ILE A 23 -2.02 -31.51 2.15
CA ILE A 23 -1.53 -32.68 1.39
C ILE A 23 -0.42 -33.43 2.16
N ARG A 24 0.43 -32.71 2.91
CA ARG A 24 1.60 -33.31 3.56
C ARG A 24 1.36 -33.86 4.97
N MET A 25 0.30 -33.44 5.64
CA MET A 25 0.09 -33.72 7.07
C MET A 25 -1.10 -34.65 7.35
N ASP A 26 -1.65 -35.31 6.31
CA ASP A 26 -2.79 -36.26 6.40
C ASP A 26 -3.94 -35.74 7.29
N ILE A 27 -4.35 -34.49 7.05
CA ILE A 27 -5.37 -33.80 7.86
C ILE A 27 -6.77 -34.11 7.32
N SER A 28 -7.77 -34.14 8.21
CA SER A 28 -9.19 -34.23 7.84
C SER A 28 -9.61 -33.19 6.80
N SER A 29 -10.49 -33.56 5.88
CA SER A 29 -11.06 -32.67 4.85
C SER A 29 -11.78 -31.44 5.42
N ILE A 30 -12.17 -31.48 6.70
CA ILE A 30 -12.72 -30.31 7.44
C ILE A 30 -11.75 -29.13 7.43
N TYR A 31 -10.44 -29.40 7.44
CA TYR A 31 -9.41 -28.38 7.35
C TYR A 31 -9.55 -27.50 6.10
N LEU A 32 -9.84 -28.10 4.93
CA LEU A 32 -9.99 -27.32 3.69
C LEU A 32 -11.19 -26.39 3.74
N VAL A 33 -12.30 -26.84 4.34
CA VAL A 33 -13.49 -26.01 4.53
C VAL A 33 -13.17 -24.83 5.45
N ASN A 34 -12.51 -25.09 6.59
CA ASN A 34 -12.07 -24.05 7.52
C ASN A 34 -11.08 -23.09 6.87
N LEU A 35 -10.12 -23.59 6.09
CA LEU A 35 -9.14 -22.78 5.37
C LEU A 35 -9.82 -21.80 4.41
N ILE A 36 -10.78 -22.27 3.61
CA ILE A 36 -11.52 -21.43 2.66
C ILE A 36 -12.36 -20.38 3.41
N LEU A 37 -13.10 -20.78 4.44
CA LEU A 37 -13.93 -19.86 5.22
C LEU A 37 -13.10 -18.75 5.88
N MET A 38 -11.98 -19.12 6.50
CA MET A 38 -11.10 -18.16 7.15
C MET A 38 -10.40 -17.27 6.12
N PHE A 39 -9.92 -17.84 5.01
CA PHE A 39 -9.29 -17.09 3.90
C PHE A 39 -10.18 -15.93 3.41
N LEU A 40 -11.49 -16.15 3.26
CA LEU A 40 -12.42 -15.10 2.86
C LEU A 40 -12.44 -13.93 3.85
N CYS A 41 -12.19 -14.18 5.13
CA CYS A 41 -12.21 -13.15 6.17
C CYS A 41 -10.84 -12.49 6.41
N VAL A 42 -9.73 -13.12 6.02
CA VAL A 42 -8.36 -12.60 6.24
C VAL A 42 -8.16 -11.15 5.77
N PRO A 43 -8.57 -10.74 4.54
CA PRO A 43 -8.26 -9.38 4.09
C PRO A 43 -9.14 -8.31 4.73
N LEU A 44 -10.21 -8.66 5.45
CA LEU A 44 -11.13 -7.68 6.03
C LEU A 44 -10.41 -6.73 7.00
N ILE A 45 -9.56 -7.26 7.89
CA ILE A 45 -8.84 -6.47 8.88
C ILE A 45 -7.78 -5.55 8.22
N PRO A 46 -6.90 -6.04 7.32
CA PRO A 46 -6.00 -5.18 6.53
C PRO A 46 -6.73 -4.07 5.77
N ILE A 47 -7.93 -4.35 5.23
CA ILE A 47 -8.74 -3.35 4.53
C ILE A 47 -9.23 -2.26 5.49
N ILE A 48 -9.64 -2.62 6.71
CA ILE A 48 -10.05 -1.64 7.73
C ILE A 48 -8.86 -0.73 8.09
N ILE A 49 -7.70 -1.32 8.39
CA ILE A 49 -6.49 -0.58 8.78
C ILE A 49 -6.05 0.37 7.65
N SER A 50 -5.94 -0.13 6.42
CA SER A 50 -5.55 0.69 5.26
C SER A 50 -6.56 1.80 4.97
N SER A 51 -7.86 1.53 5.10
CA SER A 51 -8.91 2.53 4.91
C SER A 51 -8.90 3.60 6.01
N MET A 52 -8.60 3.23 7.26
CA MET A 52 -8.42 4.19 8.36
C MET A 52 -7.21 5.12 8.12
N ILE A 53 -6.07 4.57 7.68
CA ILE A 53 -4.88 5.37 7.35
C ILE A 53 -5.20 6.33 6.21
N ALA A 54 -5.81 5.83 5.13
CA ALA A 54 -6.21 6.65 3.99
C ALA A 54 -7.19 7.76 4.39
N PHE A 55 -8.11 7.46 5.30
CA PHE A 55 -9.05 8.44 5.86
C PHE A 55 -8.36 9.53 6.67
N LEU A 56 -7.40 9.18 7.53
CA LEU A 56 -6.65 10.15 8.33
C LEU A 56 -5.84 11.08 7.42
N LEU A 57 -5.15 10.52 6.43
CA LEU A 57 -4.44 11.29 5.41
C LEU A 57 -5.37 12.21 4.63
N GLY A 58 -6.52 11.70 4.18
CA GLY A 58 -7.52 12.48 3.44
C GLY A 58 -8.08 13.64 4.26
N ASN A 59 -8.39 13.42 5.53
CA ASN A 59 -8.89 14.45 6.43
C ASN A 59 -7.85 15.57 6.67
N ILE A 60 -6.58 15.21 6.91
CA ILE A 60 -5.49 16.18 7.08
C ILE A 60 -5.26 16.95 5.78
N SER A 61 -5.15 16.25 4.65
CA SER A 61 -4.89 16.83 3.33
C SER A 61 -6.00 17.79 2.89
N SER A 62 -7.27 17.45 3.15
CA SER A 62 -8.43 18.25 2.71
C SER A 62 -8.49 19.66 3.29
N LYS A 63 -7.80 19.92 4.42
CA LYS A 63 -7.79 21.23 5.08
C LYS A 63 -6.68 22.16 4.57
N LEU A 64 -5.80 21.67 3.70
CA LEU A 64 -4.55 22.33 3.34
C LEU A 64 -4.57 22.80 1.88
N LYS A 65 -3.94 23.96 1.62
CA LYS A 65 -3.89 24.59 0.28
C LYS A 65 -3.21 23.69 -0.77
N HIS A 66 -2.24 22.88 -0.36
CA HIS A 66 -1.44 22.01 -1.22
C HIS A 66 -1.75 20.52 -1.00
N LYS A 67 -3.05 20.17 -0.98
CA LYS A 67 -3.57 18.83 -0.67
C LYS A 67 -2.82 17.68 -1.34
N SER A 68 -2.48 17.82 -2.63
CA SER A 68 -1.82 16.78 -3.42
C SER A 68 -0.37 16.56 -3.00
N LEU A 69 0.40 17.62 -2.74
CA LEU A 69 1.79 17.51 -2.27
C LEU A 69 1.87 16.79 -0.92
N ILE A 70 0.95 17.08 0.00
CA ILE A 70 0.88 16.42 1.30
C ILE A 70 0.57 14.93 1.16
N LEU A 71 -0.36 14.56 0.28
CA LEU A 71 -0.67 13.16 0.01
C LEU A 71 0.51 12.41 -0.63
N ILE A 72 1.24 13.06 -1.53
CA ILE A 72 2.44 12.50 -2.16
C ILE A 72 3.51 12.23 -1.08
N ILE A 73 3.89 13.26 -0.34
CA ILE A 73 4.95 13.17 0.69
C ILE A 73 4.55 12.18 1.79
N GLY A 74 3.31 12.28 2.30
CA GLY A 74 2.82 11.37 3.33
C GLY A 74 2.80 9.90 2.90
N SER A 75 2.43 9.62 1.65
CA SER A 75 2.44 8.25 1.12
C SER A 75 3.85 7.72 0.94
N ILE A 76 4.80 8.56 0.49
CA ILE A 76 6.22 8.17 0.38
C ILE A 76 6.80 7.86 1.76
N ILE A 77 6.52 8.69 2.77
CA ILE A 77 6.98 8.46 4.15
C ILE A 77 6.40 7.16 4.70
N LEU A 78 5.09 6.92 4.54
CA LEU A 78 4.45 5.68 5.00
C LEU A 78 5.04 4.45 4.31
N LEU A 79 5.32 4.53 3.01
CA LEU A 79 5.93 3.43 2.28
C LEU A 79 7.38 3.18 2.73
N ALA A 80 8.18 4.23 2.93
CA ALA A 80 9.54 4.10 3.47
C ALA A 80 9.52 3.48 4.88
N GLN A 81 8.62 3.93 5.75
CA GLN A 81 8.45 3.36 7.08
C GLN A 81 7.99 1.90 7.03
N TYR A 82 7.07 1.57 6.12
CA TYR A 82 6.62 0.20 5.89
C TYR A 82 7.80 -0.71 5.48
N VAL A 83 8.62 -0.28 4.52
CA VAL A 83 9.80 -1.06 4.11
C VAL A 83 10.76 -1.27 5.29
N LEU A 84 11.06 -0.23 6.07
CA LEU A 84 11.93 -0.34 7.24
C LEU A 84 11.38 -1.25 8.33
N LEU A 85 10.06 -1.25 8.54
CA LEU A 85 9.40 -2.14 9.49
C LEU A 85 9.50 -3.60 9.03
N VAL A 86 9.13 -3.87 7.77
CA VAL A 86 9.18 -5.22 7.19
C VAL A 86 10.60 -5.76 7.18
N SER A 87 11.59 -4.96 6.79
CA SER A 87 13.01 -5.35 6.82
C SER A 87 13.50 -5.72 8.21
N LYS A 88 12.87 -5.24 9.30
CA LYS A 88 13.27 -5.57 10.68
C LYS A 88 12.44 -6.71 11.30
N MET A 89 11.41 -7.20 10.61
CA MET A 89 10.50 -8.20 11.18
C MET A 89 11.21 -9.48 11.59
N ASP A 90 12.19 -9.94 10.82
CA ASP A 90 12.92 -11.18 11.12
C ASP A 90 13.69 -11.10 12.45
N VAL A 91 14.39 -9.99 12.70
CA VAL A 91 15.09 -9.75 13.98
C VAL A 91 14.10 -9.57 15.13
N LEU A 92 13.01 -8.83 14.91
CA LEU A 92 11.97 -8.68 15.93
C LEU A 92 11.37 -10.04 16.30
N LEU A 93 11.09 -10.89 15.31
CA LEU A 93 10.55 -12.24 15.54
C LEU A 93 11.55 -13.12 16.29
N LYS A 94 12.83 -13.14 15.91
CA LYS A 94 13.86 -13.91 16.63
C LYS A 94 13.97 -13.49 18.10
N ASN A 95 14.07 -12.19 18.35
CA ASN A 95 14.17 -11.65 19.71
C ASN A 95 12.92 -11.98 20.56
N ILE A 96 11.72 -11.96 19.97
CA ILE A 96 10.50 -12.30 20.70
C ILE A 96 10.45 -13.81 20.96
N ILE A 97 10.83 -14.66 20.00
CA ILE A 97 10.85 -16.11 20.16
C ILE A 97 11.82 -16.53 21.27
N GLU A 98 13.05 -16.00 21.27
CA GLU A 98 14.07 -16.30 22.29
C GLU A 98 13.64 -15.90 23.70
N ASN A 99 12.83 -14.84 23.84
CA ASN A 99 12.32 -14.36 25.12
C ASN A 99 10.90 -14.87 25.45
N SER A 100 10.35 -15.81 24.67
CA SER A 100 9.00 -16.34 24.85
C SER A 100 9.01 -17.80 25.29
N ASN A 101 8.09 -18.15 26.18
CA ASN A 101 7.90 -19.53 26.63
C ASN A 101 7.39 -20.45 25.51
N SER A 102 6.70 -19.89 24.51
CA SER A 102 6.18 -20.64 23.36
C SER A 102 6.00 -19.75 22.12
N VAL A 103 6.13 -20.36 20.94
CA VAL A 103 5.89 -19.70 19.64
C VAL A 103 4.45 -19.21 19.52
N THR A 104 3.49 -19.92 20.12
CA THR A 104 2.06 -19.58 20.11
C THR A 104 1.76 -18.33 20.95
N ASP A 105 2.43 -18.15 22.09
CA ASP A 105 2.31 -16.92 22.90
C ASP A 105 2.86 -15.69 22.17
N THR A 106 3.92 -15.87 21.41
CA THR A 106 4.51 -14.83 20.55
C THR A 106 3.56 -14.39 19.45
N ILE A 107 2.99 -15.35 18.72
CA ILE A 107 1.98 -15.11 17.67
C ILE A 107 0.78 -14.34 18.23
N LYS A 108 0.30 -14.74 19.42
CA LYS A 108 -0.82 -14.10 20.10
C LYS A 108 -0.53 -12.64 20.49
N LYS A 109 0.71 -12.32 20.90
CA LYS A 109 1.12 -10.95 21.27
C LYS A 109 1.24 -10.02 20.06
N ILE A 110 1.77 -10.51 18.93
CA ILE A 110 2.00 -9.68 17.73
C ILE A 110 0.67 -9.39 17.03
N TYR A 111 -0.10 -10.43 16.75
CA TYR A 111 -1.38 -10.30 16.09
C TYR A 111 -2.32 -11.40 16.57
N PHE A 112 -3.09 -11.11 17.61
CA PHE A 112 -4.04 -12.01 18.23
C PHE A 112 -4.93 -12.81 17.25
N MET A 113 -5.29 -12.24 16.08
CA MET A 113 -6.08 -12.95 15.09
C MET A 113 -5.35 -14.10 14.39
N SER A 114 -4.02 -14.01 14.26
CA SER A 114 -3.23 -15.12 13.74
C SER A 114 -3.27 -16.34 14.67
N TYR A 115 -3.44 -16.13 15.99
CA TYR A 115 -3.61 -17.23 16.93
C TYR A 115 -4.89 -18.04 16.64
N TYR A 116 -6.04 -17.37 16.48
CA TYR A 116 -7.28 -18.08 16.12
C TYR A 116 -7.22 -18.73 14.75
N PHE A 117 -6.52 -18.10 13.80
CA PHE A 117 -6.27 -18.68 12.49
C PHE A 117 -5.46 -19.97 12.58
N ILE A 118 -4.33 -19.95 13.27
CA ILE A 118 -3.41 -21.09 13.33
C ILE A 118 -3.98 -22.22 14.19
N GLU A 119 -4.43 -21.95 15.41
CA GLU A 119 -4.97 -22.99 16.30
C GLU A 119 -6.30 -23.55 15.79
N GLY A 120 -7.15 -22.71 15.19
CA GLY A 120 -8.41 -23.15 14.57
C GLY A 120 -8.18 -24.11 13.41
N LEU A 121 -7.16 -23.87 12.59
CA LEU A 121 -6.80 -24.76 11.49
C LEU A 121 -6.03 -26.01 11.95
N LYS A 122 -5.04 -25.84 12.83
CA LYS A 122 -4.19 -26.95 13.31
C LYS A 122 -4.99 -28.02 14.05
N ASN A 123 -5.90 -27.60 14.94
CA ASN A 123 -6.68 -28.52 15.79
C ASN A 123 -8.09 -28.79 15.24
N ASN A 124 -8.46 -28.18 14.10
CA ASN A 124 -9.84 -28.17 13.57
C ASN A 124 -10.88 -27.70 14.61
N ASP A 125 -10.50 -26.75 15.48
CA ASP A 125 -11.39 -26.21 16.50
C ASP A 125 -12.39 -25.21 15.90
N ILE A 126 -13.62 -25.69 15.70
CA ILE A 126 -14.72 -24.92 15.12
C ILE A 126 -15.02 -23.65 15.94
N LEU A 127 -14.85 -23.67 17.26
CA LEU A 127 -15.12 -22.51 18.10
C LEU A 127 -14.13 -21.37 17.80
N LEU A 128 -12.85 -21.69 17.59
CA LEU A 128 -11.83 -20.71 17.24
C LEU A 128 -12.02 -20.16 15.81
N VAL A 129 -12.41 -21.03 14.87
CA VAL A 129 -12.78 -20.63 13.50
C VAL A 129 -13.96 -19.64 13.52
N LEU A 130 -15.02 -19.96 14.27
CA LEU A 130 -16.18 -19.09 14.41
C LEU A 130 -15.83 -17.76 15.09
N LYS A 131 -14.98 -17.76 16.12
CA LYS A 131 -14.49 -16.52 16.76
C LYS A 131 -13.74 -15.63 15.76
N PHE A 132 -12.84 -16.19 14.96
CA PHE A 132 -12.09 -15.44 13.95
C PHE A 132 -13.03 -14.80 12.92
N ILE A 133 -13.97 -15.58 12.38
CA ILE A 133 -14.94 -15.12 11.38
C ILE A 133 -15.83 -14.02 11.99
N PHE A 134 -16.38 -14.27 13.17
CA PHE A 134 -17.27 -13.35 13.86
C PHE A 134 -16.61 -11.99 14.10
N ILE A 135 -15.40 -11.97 14.66
CA ILE A 135 -14.72 -10.71 14.96
C ILE A 135 -14.30 -9.99 13.68
N SER A 136 -13.84 -10.71 12.65
CA SER A 136 -13.45 -10.11 11.36
C SER A 136 -14.65 -9.45 10.67
N ILE A 137 -15.79 -10.16 10.59
CA ILE A 137 -17.01 -9.64 9.99
C ILE A 137 -17.60 -8.51 10.83
N LEU A 138 -17.69 -8.67 12.15
CA LEU A 138 -18.23 -7.65 13.05
C LEU A 138 -17.42 -6.35 12.95
N SER A 139 -16.09 -6.44 13.01
CA SER A 139 -15.19 -5.29 12.86
C SER A 139 -15.39 -4.60 11.50
N PHE A 140 -15.53 -5.38 10.42
CA PHE A 140 -15.75 -4.85 9.08
C PHE A 140 -17.12 -4.16 8.93
N ILE A 141 -18.19 -4.75 9.47
CA ILE A 141 -19.53 -4.15 9.47
C ILE A 141 -19.51 -2.86 10.28
N LEU A 142 -18.95 -2.87 11.50
CA LEU A 142 -18.81 -1.67 12.33
C LEU A 142 -18.05 -0.57 11.58
N PHE A 143 -16.95 -0.93 10.93
CA PHE A 143 -16.19 0.00 10.11
C PHE A 143 -17.04 0.60 8.98
N ILE A 144 -17.76 -0.21 8.19
CA ILE A 144 -18.62 0.29 7.11
C ILE A 144 -19.70 1.25 7.64
N VAL A 145 -20.35 0.91 8.75
CA VAL A 145 -21.42 1.73 9.34
C VAL A 145 -20.87 3.08 9.83
N LEU A 146 -19.71 3.09 10.48
CA LEU A 146 -19.06 4.33 10.92
C LEU A 146 -18.54 5.16 9.74
N PHE A 147 -17.93 4.49 8.77
CA PHE A 147 -17.27 5.13 7.65
C PHE A 147 -18.25 5.72 6.64
N SER A 148 -19.34 5.02 6.34
CA SER A 148 -20.36 5.46 5.38
C SER A 148 -20.94 6.83 5.73
N LYS A 149 -21.11 7.14 7.03
CA LYS A 149 -21.59 8.45 7.52
C LYS A 149 -20.65 9.60 7.16
N GLN A 150 -19.33 9.35 7.19
CA GLN A 150 -18.31 10.38 6.96
C GLN A 150 -17.79 10.39 5.52
N TYR A 151 -17.97 9.29 4.80
CA TYR A 151 -17.46 9.09 3.45
C TYR A 151 -17.92 10.18 2.48
N LYS A 152 -19.21 10.54 2.48
CA LYS A 152 -19.75 11.57 1.57
C LYS A 152 -19.09 12.93 1.80
N ILE A 153 -18.91 13.31 3.07
CA ILE A 153 -18.32 14.61 3.45
C ILE A 153 -16.86 14.66 2.98
N ILE A 154 -16.10 13.60 3.23
CA ILE A 154 -14.68 13.56 2.92
C ILE A 154 -14.45 13.47 1.41
N ASN A 155 -15.20 12.62 0.72
CA ASN A 155 -15.09 12.51 -0.73
C ASN A 155 -15.46 13.83 -1.42
N SER A 156 -16.44 14.57 -0.89
CA SER A 156 -16.74 15.93 -1.36
C SER A 156 -15.55 16.87 -1.16
N ARG A 157 -15.03 16.97 0.07
CA ARG A 157 -13.89 17.86 0.40
C ARG A 157 -12.61 17.50 -0.36
N MET A 158 -12.36 16.22 -0.61
CA MET A 158 -11.21 15.77 -1.39
C MET A 158 -11.34 16.11 -2.88
N ASN A 159 -12.55 16.05 -3.43
CA ASN A 159 -12.83 16.42 -4.82
C ASN A 159 -13.07 17.92 -5.02
N GLU A 160 -13.37 18.66 -3.96
CA GLU A 160 -13.43 20.12 -3.99
C GLU A 160 -12.03 20.67 -4.29
N ASN A 161 -11.92 21.31 -5.44
CA ASN A 161 -10.77 22.13 -5.75
C ASN A 161 -11.00 23.49 -5.11
N TYR A 162 -10.23 23.81 -4.06
CA TYR A 162 -10.28 25.10 -3.39
C TYR A 162 -10.01 26.22 -4.41
N LYS A 163 -11.09 26.79 -4.95
CA LYS A 163 -11.08 27.92 -5.91
C LYS A 163 -11.76 29.14 -5.31
N ALA A 164 -11.71 29.33 -3.99
CA ALA A 164 -12.01 30.62 -3.39
C ALA A 164 -10.80 31.55 -3.57
N LYS A 165 -10.52 31.95 -4.81
CA LYS A 165 -9.66 33.09 -5.11
C LYS A 165 -10.56 34.20 -5.60
N LYS A 166 -10.59 35.34 -4.89
CA LYS A 166 -11.05 36.59 -5.49
C LYS A 166 -10.20 36.77 -6.75
N TYR A 167 -10.84 36.72 -7.91
CA TYR A 167 -10.15 36.91 -9.17
C TYR A 167 -9.73 38.37 -9.23
N GLU A 168 -8.45 38.62 -8.96
CA GLU A 168 -7.82 39.90 -9.21
C GLU A 168 -7.26 39.86 -10.63
N ILE A 169 -7.68 40.83 -11.45
CA ILE A 169 -7.08 41.07 -12.76
C ILE A 169 -5.62 41.44 -12.51
N LYS A 170 -4.71 40.52 -12.82
CA LYS A 170 -3.27 40.74 -12.80
C LYS A 170 -2.76 40.70 -14.23
N ASP A 171 -1.66 41.40 -14.49
CA ASP A 171 -1.02 41.38 -15.79
C ASP A 171 -0.80 39.94 -16.26
N LEU A 172 -1.23 39.68 -17.48
CA LEU A 172 -1.06 38.38 -18.11
C LEU A 172 0.45 38.18 -18.36
N LYS A 173 1.02 37.21 -17.65
CA LYS A 173 2.42 36.82 -17.86
C LYS A 173 2.54 36.17 -19.24
N ASN A 174 3.27 36.81 -20.14
CA ASN A 174 3.62 36.20 -21.43
C ASN A 174 4.71 35.15 -21.23
N SER A 175 4.44 33.95 -21.71
CA SER A 175 5.38 32.83 -21.76
C SER A 175 5.40 32.26 -23.17
N SER A 176 6.53 31.70 -23.61
CA SER A 176 6.58 30.99 -24.89
C SER A 176 5.57 29.82 -24.92
N ILE A 177 5.10 29.43 -26.10
CA ILE A 177 4.11 28.35 -26.27
C ILE A 177 4.57 27.07 -25.57
N ILE A 178 5.84 26.68 -25.76
CA ILE A 178 6.45 25.49 -25.15
C ILE A 178 6.49 25.61 -23.62
N SER A 179 6.90 26.76 -23.08
CA SER A 179 6.98 26.94 -21.62
C SER A 179 5.60 26.95 -20.96
N ALA A 180 4.59 27.53 -21.62
CA ALA A 180 3.20 27.48 -21.16
C ALA A 180 2.67 26.04 -21.10
N LEU A 181 2.94 25.25 -22.15
CA LEU A 181 2.55 23.83 -22.21
C LEU A 181 3.26 23.01 -21.14
N LEU A 182 4.58 23.16 -20.99
CA LEU A 182 5.34 22.47 -19.93
C LEU A 182 4.82 22.83 -18.55
N GLN A 183 4.57 24.11 -18.27
CA GLN A 183 4.01 24.53 -16.97
C GLN A 183 2.61 23.95 -16.73
N LYS A 184 1.78 23.86 -17.77
CA LYS A 184 0.47 23.22 -17.70
C LYS A 184 0.61 21.74 -17.33
N GLU A 185 1.49 21.00 -18.01
CA GLU A 185 1.70 19.58 -17.76
C GLU A 185 2.28 19.31 -16.37
N VAL A 186 3.29 20.07 -15.94
CA VAL A 186 3.89 19.94 -14.60
C VAL A 186 2.87 20.23 -13.51
N LYS A 187 2.09 21.30 -13.63
CA LYS A 187 1.02 21.61 -12.65
C LYS A 187 -0.04 20.52 -12.60
N ARG A 188 -0.41 19.97 -13.76
CA ARG A 188 -1.40 18.89 -13.85
C ARG A 188 -0.87 17.60 -13.21
N TYR A 189 0.38 17.23 -13.48
CA TYR A 189 1.07 16.09 -12.86
C TYR A 189 0.97 16.15 -11.33
N PHE A 190 1.47 17.23 -10.71
CA PHE A 190 1.48 17.38 -9.25
C PHE A 190 0.12 17.68 -8.63
N SER A 191 -0.91 17.98 -9.44
CA SER A 191 -2.28 18.12 -8.94
C SER A 191 -2.95 16.78 -8.64
N SER A 192 -2.53 15.70 -9.32
CA SER A 192 -3.08 14.35 -9.14
C SER A 192 -2.13 13.48 -8.34
N TYR A 193 -2.33 13.40 -7.02
CA TYR A 193 -1.44 12.63 -6.15
C TYR A 193 -1.38 11.14 -6.53
N ILE A 194 -2.52 10.55 -6.92
CA ILE A 194 -2.60 9.14 -7.35
C ILE A 194 -1.71 8.90 -8.56
N TYR A 195 -1.71 9.85 -9.51
CA TYR A 195 -0.87 9.73 -10.70
C TYR A 195 0.60 9.75 -10.34
N VAL A 196 1.03 10.72 -9.54
CA VAL A 196 2.42 10.84 -9.08
C VAL A 196 2.86 9.56 -8.37
N LEU A 197 2.06 9.04 -7.43
CA LEU A 197 2.42 7.80 -6.73
C LEU A 197 2.58 6.63 -7.70
N ASN A 198 1.63 6.42 -8.62
CA ASN A 198 1.69 5.30 -9.55
C ASN A 198 2.79 5.42 -10.63
N SER A 199 3.23 6.63 -10.96
CA SER A 199 4.26 6.86 -11.99
C SER A 199 5.67 6.99 -11.42
N SER A 200 5.83 7.36 -10.15
CA SER A 200 7.13 7.75 -9.60
C SER A 200 7.52 7.08 -8.28
N ILE A 201 6.64 6.37 -7.58
CA ILE A 201 7.02 5.82 -6.26
C ILE A 201 8.18 4.85 -6.34
N GLY A 202 8.20 3.96 -7.35
CA GLY A 202 9.29 3.02 -7.53
C GLY A 202 10.60 3.68 -7.92
N ILE A 203 10.57 4.71 -8.80
CA ILE A 203 11.79 5.45 -9.17
C ILE A 203 12.31 6.29 -8.01
N ILE A 204 11.42 6.85 -7.17
CA ILE A 204 11.80 7.58 -5.96
C ILE A 204 12.45 6.62 -4.97
N LEU A 205 11.86 5.45 -4.74
CA LEU A 205 12.40 4.45 -3.82
C LEU A 205 13.77 3.94 -4.28
N LEU A 206 13.90 3.62 -5.57
CA LEU A 206 15.18 3.22 -6.17
C LEU A 206 16.24 4.32 -5.99
N SER A 207 15.87 5.59 -6.23
CA SER A 207 16.77 6.73 -6.04
C SER A 207 17.21 6.89 -4.58
N ILE A 208 16.29 6.73 -3.63
CA ILE A 208 16.61 6.76 -2.19
C ILE A 208 17.61 5.66 -1.84
N PHE A 209 17.40 4.43 -2.33
CA PHE A 209 18.34 3.34 -2.09
C PHE A 209 19.70 3.57 -2.74
N SER A 210 19.74 4.02 -4.00
CA SER A 210 21.00 4.32 -4.69
C SER A 210 21.79 5.43 -3.99
N ILE A 211 21.14 6.52 -3.63
CA ILE A 211 21.77 7.62 -2.87
C ILE A 211 22.22 7.11 -1.49
N GLY A 212 21.40 6.30 -0.82
CA GLY A 212 21.75 5.70 0.47
C GLY A 212 23.03 4.86 0.40
N ILE A 213 23.20 4.06 -0.66
CA ILE A 213 24.42 3.27 -0.89
C ILE A 213 25.64 4.17 -1.08
N ILE A 214 25.51 5.25 -1.86
CA ILE A 214 26.61 6.20 -2.10
C ILE A 214 27.03 6.91 -0.81
N VAL A 215 26.05 7.31 0.02
CA VAL A 215 26.30 8.13 1.22
C VAL A 215 26.73 7.29 2.42
N PHE A 216 26.06 6.16 2.67
CA PHE A 216 26.29 5.34 3.87
C PHE A 216 27.17 4.12 3.61
N GLY A 217 27.45 3.79 2.35
CA GLY A 217 28.14 2.57 1.96
C GLY A 217 27.20 1.37 1.85
N GLN A 218 27.63 0.35 1.11
CA GLN A 218 26.85 -0.86 0.86
C GLN A 218 26.54 -1.63 2.15
N ASP A 219 27.49 -1.71 3.09
CA ASP A 219 27.38 -2.56 4.28
C ASP A 219 26.28 -2.03 5.21
N LYS A 220 26.28 -0.73 5.50
CA LYS A 220 25.23 -0.10 6.32
C LYS A 220 23.85 -0.20 5.68
N MET A 221 23.77 -0.06 4.35
CA MET A 221 22.49 -0.20 3.64
C MET A 221 21.99 -1.64 3.67
N ALA A 222 22.89 -2.62 3.53
CA ALA A 222 22.57 -4.03 3.66
C ALA A 222 22.10 -4.37 5.08
N ASP A 223 22.75 -3.83 6.12
CA ASP A 223 22.34 -4.00 7.52
C ASP A 223 20.94 -3.40 7.78
N ILE A 224 20.68 -2.19 7.27
CA ILE A 224 19.38 -1.53 7.40
C ILE A 224 18.26 -2.35 6.74
N LEU A 225 18.55 -2.90 5.56
CA LEU A 225 17.61 -3.72 4.79
C LEU A 225 17.58 -5.19 5.22
N GLN A 226 18.49 -5.60 6.12
CA GLN A 226 18.72 -6.98 6.52
C GLN A 226 18.92 -7.92 5.32
N LEU A 227 19.64 -7.45 4.31
CA LEU A 227 19.97 -8.28 3.15
C LEU A 227 21.03 -9.30 3.56
N ASN A 228 20.79 -10.57 3.26
CA ASN A 228 21.83 -11.58 3.38
C ASN A 228 22.89 -11.28 2.31
N LEU A 229 24.05 -10.80 2.76
CA LEU A 229 25.18 -10.47 1.89
C LEU A 229 25.87 -11.71 1.28
N ASP A 230 25.36 -12.91 1.55
CA ASP A 230 25.78 -14.12 0.84
C ASP A 230 25.64 -13.92 -0.66
N PHE A 231 26.77 -14.00 -1.38
CA PHE A 231 26.86 -13.75 -2.82
C PHE A 231 25.91 -14.61 -3.66
N ALA A 232 25.46 -15.76 -3.13
CA ALA A 232 24.47 -16.63 -3.77
C ALA A 232 23.07 -16.00 -3.83
N PHE A 233 22.65 -15.27 -2.79
CA PHE A 233 21.30 -14.71 -2.68
C PHE A 233 21.23 -13.21 -2.96
N ILE A 234 22.35 -12.48 -2.81
CA ILE A 234 22.40 -11.02 -2.99
C ILE A 234 21.91 -10.59 -4.38
N LYS A 235 22.26 -11.36 -5.43
CA LYS A 235 21.84 -11.06 -6.81
C LYS A 235 20.33 -11.13 -6.95
N ILE A 236 19.71 -12.19 -6.41
CA ILE A 236 18.26 -12.40 -6.48
C ILE A 236 17.53 -11.32 -5.68
N GLN A 237 18.03 -10.98 -4.49
CA GLN A 237 17.43 -9.95 -3.64
C GLN A 237 17.48 -8.57 -4.31
N ILE A 238 18.64 -8.16 -4.83
CA ILE A 238 18.78 -6.87 -5.54
C ILE A 238 17.92 -6.84 -6.80
N ILE A 239 17.93 -7.91 -7.61
CA ILE A 239 17.09 -8.00 -8.81
C ILE A 239 15.62 -7.90 -8.44
N SER A 240 15.17 -8.58 -7.38
CA SER A 240 13.77 -8.52 -6.93
C SER A 240 13.36 -7.11 -6.50
N LEU A 241 14.24 -6.38 -5.81
CA LEU A 241 14.00 -5.01 -5.36
C LEU A 241 13.93 -4.03 -6.54
N ILE A 242 14.81 -4.19 -7.53
CA ILE A 242 14.80 -3.39 -8.76
C ILE A 242 13.53 -3.69 -9.56
N LEU A 243 13.18 -4.97 -9.75
CA LEU A 243 11.96 -5.37 -10.46
C LEU A 243 10.71 -4.84 -9.75
N PHE A 244 10.66 -4.91 -8.42
CA PHE A 244 9.58 -4.31 -7.63
C PHE A 244 9.46 -2.80 -7.89
N CYS A 245 10.58 -2.06 -7.88
CA CYS A 245 10.58 -0.63 -8.18
C CYS A 245 10.12 -0.33 -9.61
N ILE A 246 10.51 -1.13 -10.60
CA ILE A 246 10.11 -0.92 -12.00
C ILE A 246 8.62 -1.25 -12.19
N MET A 247 8.13 -2.35 -11.62
CA MET A 247 6.72 -2.77 -11.73
C MET A 247 5.77 -1.79 -11.05
N THR A 248 6.24 -1.07 -10.03
CA THR A 248 5.49 0.00 -9.36
C THR A 248 5.56 1.35 -10.07
N THR A 249 6.27 1.45 -11.20
CA THR A 249 6.28 2.62 -12.07
C THR A 249 5.51 2.36 -13.35
N CYS A 250 4.27 2.86 -13.44
CA CYS A 250 3.49 2.83 -14.67
C CYS A 250 3.19 4.26 -15.12
N THR A 251 3.95 4.76 -16.10
CA THR A 251 3.84 6.13 -16.62
C THR A 251 2.80 6.29 -17.73
N THR A 252 2.41 5.19 -18.40
CA THR A 252 1.63 5.25 -19.65
C THR A 252 0.12 5.16 -19.45
N TYR A 253 -0.37 4.49 -18.40
CA TYR A 253 -1.79 4.12 -18.29
C TYR A 253 -2.77 5.30 -18.12
N CYS A 254 -2.34 6.42 -17.53
CA CYS A 254 -3.25 7.51 -17.13
C CYS A 254 -3.21 8.75 -18.03
N SER A 255 -2.34 8.81 -19.05
CA SER A 255 -2.13 10.02 -19.86
C SER A 255 -3.41 10.49 -20.57
N ILE A 256 -4.13 9.57 -21.21
CA ILE A 256 -5.40 9.83 -21.89
C ILE A 256 -6.49 10.28 -20.90
N SER A 257 -6.55 9.63 -19.73
CA SER A 257 -7.53 9.96 -18.68
C SER A 257 -7.30 11.36 -18.07
N LEU A 258 -6.06 11.84 -18.02
CA LEU A 258 -5.70 13.17 -17.50
C LEU A 258 -6.03 14.30 -18.48
N GLU A 259 -5.93 14.03 -19.79
CA GLU A 259 -6.34 14.98 -20.81
C GLU A 259 -7.85 15.08 -20.96
N GLY A 260 -8.53 13.93 -20.94
CA GLY A 260 -9.99 13.84 -20.99
C GLY A 260 -10.60 14.77 -22.05
N LYS A 261 -11.45 15.70 -21.60
CA LYS A 261 -12.18 16.63 -22.47
C LYS A 261 -11.31 17.72 -23.11
N THR A 262 -10.07 17.89 -22.66
CA THR A 262 -9.15 18.93 -23.15
C THR A 262 -8.10 18.42 -24.13
N LEU A 263 -8.13 17.12 -24.44
CA LEU A 263 -7.19 16.47 -25.37
C LEU A 263 -7.21 17.09 -26.77
N TRP A 264 -8.40 17.48 -27.25
CA TRP A 264 -8.55 18.11 -28.56
C TRP A 264 -7.79 19.44 -28.67
N ILE A 265 -7.67 20.19 -27.57
CA ILE A 265 -6.96 21.49 -27.55
C ILE A 265 -5.47 21.30 -27.83
N LEU A 266 -4.87 20.25 -27.26
CA LEU A 266 -3.48 19.90 -27.55
C LEU A 266 -3.31 19.43 -29.00
N LYS A 267 -4.26 18.65 -29.52
CA LYS A 267 -4.23 18.19 -30.91
C LYS A 267 -4.42 19.31 -31.93
N SER A 268 -5.20 20.33 -31.61
CA SER A 268 -5.51 21.44 -32.50
C SER A 268 -4.62 22.66 -32.28
N SER A 269 -3.76 22.66 -31.26
CA SER A 269 -2.88 23.80 -31.00
C SER A 269 -1.83 23.92 -32.10
N PRO A 270 -1.54 25.15 -32.59
CA PRO A 270 -0.58 25.39 -33.66
C PRO A 270 0.87 25.32 -33.12
N ILE A 271 1.23 24.17 -32.55
CA ILE A 271 2.58 23.85 -32.11
C ILE A 271 3.27 23.23 -33.31
N LYS A 272 4.37 23.83 -33.76
CA LYS A 272 5.25 23.23 -34.78
C LYS A 272 6.22 22.27 -34.12
#